data_AF-A0A7K6H9P3-F1
#
_entry.id   AF-A0A7K6H9P3-F1
#
_cell.length_a   1.000
_cell.length_b   1.000
_cell.length_c   1.000
_cell.angle_alpha   90.00
_cell.angle_beta   90.00
_cell.angle_gamma   90.00
#
_symmetry.space_group_name_H-M   'P 1'
#
loop_
_entity.id
_entity.type
_entity.pdbx_description
1 polymer ?
#
loop_
_entity_poly.entity_id
_entity_poly.type
_entity_poly.pdbx_seq_one_letter_code
_entity_poly.pdbx_strand_id
1 'polypeptide(L)'
;PPRVVCSSTCYRAETDTGRDPWGLYRVHQFTKVEMFGVTAAERGTESEELLDEFLALQKEIFSELGLHYRVLDMPTEELGLPAYRKFDIEAWMPGRGKFGEVRGG
;
A
#
# COMPACT_ATOMS: atom_id res chain seq x y z
N PRO A 1 -11.69 16.35 8.18
CA PRO A 1 -10.27 16.19 7.78
C PRO A 1 -10.17 16.20 6.24
N PRO A 2 -9.25 16.98 5.64
CA PRO A 2 -9.01 16.92 4.20
C PRO A 2 -8.54 15.51 3.81
N ARG A 3 -9.24 14.92 2.83
CA ARG A 3 -8.90 13.66 2.17
C ARG A 3 -8.65 13.99 0.71
N VAL A 4 -7.50 13.58 0.19
CA VAL A 4 -7.06 13.89 -1.17
C VAL A 4 -6.74 12.58 -1.88
N VAL A 5 -7.15 12.50 -3.14
CA VAL A 5 -6.77 11.44 -4.07
C VAL A 5 -5.92 12.05 -5.18
N CYS A 6 -4.80 11.40 -5.52
CA CYS A 6 -3.90 11.89 -6.57
C CYS A 6 -3.45 10.74 -7.47
N SER A 7 -3.59 10.92 -8.79
CA SER A 7 -3.02 10.01 -9.79
C SER A 7 -1.73 10.60 -10.33
N SER A 8 -0.63 9.85 -10.27
CA SER A 8 0.67 10.32 -10.76
C SER A 8 1.55 9.18 -11.27
N THR A 9 2.54 9.54 -12.09
CA THR A 9 3.63 8.63 -12.49
C THR A 9 4.70 8.65 -11.41
N CYS A 10 5.01 7.48 -10.87
CA CYS A 10 6.05 7.26 -9.88
C CYS A 10 7.33 6.77 -10.55
N TYR A 11 8.48 7.26 -10.08
CA TYR A 11 9.81 6.85 -10.56
C TYR A 11 10.63 6.28 -9.39
N ARG A 12 11.17 5.07 -9.53
CA ARG A 12 12.01 4.41 -8.52
C ARG A 12 13.30 3.86 -9.14
N ALA A 13 14.43 4.14 -8.50
CA ALA A 13 15.75 3.76 -9.00
C ALA A 13 16.01 2.24 -8.90
N GLU A 14 15.45 1.57 -7.89
CA GLU A 14 15.55 0.12 -7.68
C GLU A 14 17.01 -0.43 -7.67
N THR A 15 17.98 0.42 -7.34
CA THR A 15 19.43 0.21 -7.53
C THR A 15 20.06 -0.90 -6.69
N ASP A 16 19.43 -1.36 -5.61
CA ASP A 16 20.03 -2.32 -4.66
C ASP A 16 19.21 -3.61 -4.50
N THR A 17 18.24 -3.86 -5.37
CA THR A 17 17.27 -4.93 -5.10
C THR A 17 17.45 -6.19 -5.93
N GLY A 18 18.16 -6.17 -7.08
CA GLY A 18 18.60 -7.33 -7.87
C GLY A 18 17.55 -8.42 -8.20
N ARG A 19 16.29 -8.21 -7.80
CA ARG A 19 15.20 -9.18 -7.70
C ARG A 19 14.17 -8.82 -8.76
N ASP A 20 13.71 -9.84 -9.49
CA ASP A 20 12.71 -9.73 -10.56
C ASP A 20 13.14 -8.84 -11.76
N PRO A 21 14.18 -9.21 -12.52
CA PRO A 21 14.64 -8.43 -13.69
C PRO A 21 13.67 -8.44 -14.89
N TRP A 22 12.63 -9.28 -14.85
CA TRP A 22 11.66 -9.44 -15.94
C TRP A 22 10.23 -9.32 -15.44
N GLY A 23 9.35 -8.80 -16.30
CA GLY A 23 7.94 -8.59 -16.00
C GLY A 23 7.66 -7.21 -15.37
N LEU A 24 6.41 -7.02 -14.92
CA LEU A 24 5.93 -5.72 -14.43
C LEU A 24 5.92 -5.60 -12.90
N TYR A 25 6.36 -6.64 -12.19
CA TYR A 25 6.30 -6.67 -10.72
C TYR A 25 7.21 -5.62 -10.07
N ARG A 26 8.36 -5.32 -10.70
CA ARG A 26 9.30 -4.29 -10.26
C ARG A 26 9.82 -3.54 -11.47
N VAL A 27 9.43 -2.28 -11.61
CA VAL A 27 9.76 -1.42 -12.75
C VAL A 27 10.16 -0.04 -12.26
N HIS A 28 10.98 0.65 -13.05
CA HIS A 28 11.44 2.00 -12.71
C HIS A 28 10.34 3.06 -12.82
N GLN A 29 9.28 2.79 -13.57
CA GLN A 29 8.19 3.72 -13.82
C GLN A 29 6.85 3.00 -13.76
N PHE A 30 5.92 3.51 -12.96
CA PHE A 30 4.56 2.99 -12.85
C PHE A 30 3.58 4.11 -12.50
N THR A 31 2.29 3.92 -12.81
CA THR A 31 1.22 4.85 -12.41
C THR A 31 0.60 4.39 -11.10
N LYS A 32 0.39 5.33 -10.17
CA LYS A 32 -0.24 5.05 -8.87
C LYS A 32 -1.31 6.10 -8.56
N VAL A 33 -2.43 5.62 -8.02
CA VAL A 33 -3.44 6.44 -7.36
C VAL A 33 -3.19 6.38 -5.86
N GLU A 34 -2.95 7.53 -5.24
CA GLU A 34 -2.64 7.63 -3.81
C GLU A 34 -3.78 8.27 -3.03
N MET A 35 -4.09 7.71 -1.86
CA MET A 35 -4.92 8.34 -0.84
C MET A 35 -4.05 9.04 0.20
N PHE A 36 -4.35 10.29 0.49
CA PHE A 36 -3.65 11.09 1.50
C PHE A 36 -4.66 11.80 2.39
N GLY A 37 -4.43 11.84 3.69
CA GLY A 37 -5.31 12.55 4.60
C GLY A 37 -4.54 13.24 5.72
N VAL A 38 -5.08 14.37 6.16
CA VAL A 38 -4.56 15.12 7.31
C VAL A 38 -5.67 15.23 8.33
N THR A 39 -5.39 14.80 9.56
CA THR A 39 -6.34 14.84 10.67
C THR A 39 -5.89 15.84 11.71
N ALA A 40 -6.84 16.27 12.55
CA ALA A 40 -6.51 16.87 13.82
C ALA A 40 -5.98 15.78 14.79
N ALA A 41 -5.43 16.19 15.92
CA ALA A 41 -4.95 15.30 16.97
C ALA A 41 -5.57 15.68 18.33
N GLU A 42 -6.87 15.97 18.33
CA GLU A 42 -7.58 16.48 19.51
C GLU A 42 -7.84 15.37 20.54
N ARG A 43 -8.30 14.19 20.09
CA ARG A 43 -8.50 13.00 20.92
C ARG A 43 -7.33 12.03 20.89
N GLY A 44 -6.49 12.13 19.86
CA GLY A 44 -5.35 11.24 19.63
C GLY A 44 -5.71 9.95 18.90
N THR A 45 -6.99 9.74 18.54
CA THR A 45 -7.46 8.55 17.81
C THR A 45 -7.79 8.83 16.34
N GLU A 46 -7.83 10.11 15.94
CA GLU A 46 -8.31 10.51 14.61
C GLU A 46 -7.47 9.94 13.47
N SER A 47 -6.15 9.83 13.64
CA SER A 47 -5.26 9.25 12.64
C SER A 47 -5.41 7.73 12.52
N GLU A 48 -5.72 7.05 13.62
CA GLU A 48 -5.97 5.60 13.62
C GLU A 48 -7.31 5.29 12.94
N GLU A 49 -8.36 6.06 13.27
CA GLU A 49 -9.67 5.97 12.61
C GLU A 49 -9.56 6.19 11.10
N LEU A 50 -8.73 7.15 10.66
CA LEU A 50 -8.49 7.40 9.24
C LEU A 50 -7.68 6.28 8.56
N LEU A 51 -6.71 5.68 9.27
CA LEU A 51 -5.94 4.54 8.76
C LEU A 51 -6.85 3.33 8.52
N ASP A 52 -7.77 3.05 9.45
CA ASP A 52 -8.75 1.97 9.33
C ASP A 52 -9.74 2.24 8.18
N GLU A 53 -10.17 3.49 8.00
CA GLU A 53 -11.00 3.93 6.87
C GLU A 53 -10.29 3.66 5.53
N PHE A 54 -9.02 4.06 5.40
CA PHE A 54 -8.23 3.83 4.18
C PHE A 54 -8.00 2.34 3.91
N LEU A 55 -7.75 1.54 4.95
CA LEU A 55 -7.62 0.10 4.80
C LEU A 55 -8.93 -0.54 4.34
N ALA A 56 -10.08 -0.10 4.86
CA ALA A 56 -11.39 -0.59 4.45
C ALA A 56 -11.66 -0.30 2.96
N LEU A 57 -11.40 0.92 2.51
CA LEU A 57 -11.55 1.32 1.10
C LEU A 57 -10.65 0.49 0.16
N GLN A 58 -9.41 0.21 0.57
CA GLN A 58 -8.52 -0.62 -0.22
C GLN A 58 -9.05 -2.05 -0.33
N LYS A 59 -9.51 -2.64 0.77
CA LYS A 59 -10.12 -3.98 0.77
C LYS A 59 -11.34 -4.04 -0.13
N GLU A 60 -12.17 -3.00 -0.14
CA GLU A 60 -13.32 -2.87 -1.06
C GLU A 60 -12.86 -2.89 -2.52
N ILE A 61 -11.90 -2.04 -2.89
CA ILE A 61 -11.35 -1.98 -4.26
C ILE A 61 -10.79 -3.35 -4.70
N PHE A 62 -9.97 -4.01 -3.87
CA PHE A 62 -9.41 -5.32 -4.22
C PHE A 62 -10.48 -6.42 -4.31
N SER A 63 -11.53 -6.33 -3.48
CA SER A 63 -12.67 -7.26 -3.52
C SER A 63 -13.52 -7.07 -4.77
N GLU A 64 -13.80 -5.83 -5.18
CA GLU A 64 -14.54 -5.50 -6.40
C GLU A 64 -13.80 -5.95 -7.66
N LEU A 65 -12.46 -5.89 -7.64
CA LEU A 65 -11.61 -6.44 -8.70
C LEU A 65 -11.56 -7.98 -8.71
N GLY A 66 -12.17 -8.65 -7.72
CA GLY A 66 -12.20 -10.11 -7.62
C GLY A 66 -10.83 -10.73 -7.29
N LEU A 67 -9.93 -9.98 -6.66
CA LEU A 67 -8.59 -10.45 -6.33
C LEU A 67 -8.62 -11.25 -5.03
N HIS A 68 -7.91 -12.38 -5.01
CA HIS A 68 -7.63 -13.07 -3.76
C HIS A 68 -6.46 -12.39 -3.06
N TYR A 69 -6.65 -11.85 -1.87
CA TYR A 69 -5.63 -11.09 -1.15
C TYR A 69 -5.61 -11.40 0.34
N ARG A 70 -4.51 -11.02 1.00
CA ARG A 70 -4.35 -11.02 2.45
C ARG A 70 -3.91 -9.65 2.95
N VAL A 71 -4.31 -9.30 4.16
CA VAL A 71 -3.89 -8.08 4.85
C VAL A 71 -2.85 -8.46 5.91
N LEU A 72 -1.74 -7.73 5.97
CA LEU A 72 -0.65 -7.94 6.91
C LEU A 72 -0.52 -6.71 7.80
N ASP A 73 -0.48 -6.91 9.12
CA ASP A 73 -0.03 -5.88 10.07
C ASP A 73 1.49 -5.99 10.18
N MET A 74 2.20 -4.96 9.76
CA MET A 74 3.64 -5.06 9.51
C MET A 74 4.43 -5.05 10.81
N PRO A 75 5.47 -5.90 10.93
CA PRO A 75 6.32 -5.90 12.12
C PRO A 75 7.10 -4.58 12.24
N THR A 76 7.56 -4.28 13.45
CA THR A 76 8.26 -3.03 13.78
C THR A 76 9.47 -2.73 12.89
N GLU A 77 10.14 -3.79 12.40
CA GLU A 77 11.31 -3.75 11.54
C GLU A 77 10.99 -3.29 10.11
N GLU A 78 9.73 -3.38 9.68
CA GLU A 78 9.24 -3.07 8.32
C GLU A 78 8.41 -1.77 8.27
N LEU A 79 8.28 -1.05 9.39
CA LEU A 79 7.58 0.23 9.46
C LEU A 79 8.31 1.35 8.70
N GLY A 80 9.63 1.26 8.62
CA GLY A 80 10.47 2.37 8.16
C GLY A 80 10.52 3.52 9.17
N LEU A 81 11.02 4.68 8.73
CA LEU A 81 11.23 5.83 9.61
C LEU A 81 9.94 6.60 10.02
N PRO A 82 8.94 6.80 9.13
CA PRO A 82 7.82 7.69 9.46
C PRO A 82 6.57 6.98 10.00
N ALA A 83 6.46 5.65 9.86
CA ALA A 83 5.21 4.94 10.17
C ALA A 83 5.10 4.56 11.65
N TYR A 84 4.00 4.95 12.29
CA TYR A 84 3.62 4.45 13.61
C TYR A 84 2.99 3.04 13.53
N ARG A 85 2.19 2.81 12.49
CA ARG A 85 1.57 1.53 12.17
C ARG A 85 1.41 1.44 10.65
N LYS A 86 1.58 0.24 10.10
CA LYS A 86 1.55 0.01 8.65
C LYS A 86 0.81 -1.28 8.33
N PHE A 87 -0.04 -1.23 7.32
CA PHE A 87 -0.74 -2.40 6.79
C PHE A 87 -0.42 -2.59 5.32
N ASP A 88 0.02 -3.79 4.95
CA ASP A 88 0.25 -4.13 3.55
C ASP A 88 -0.84 -5.10 3.06
N ILE A 89 -1.18 -4.95 1.78
CA ILE A 89 -2.08 -5.88 1.10
C ILE A 89 -1.27 -6.62 0.05
N GLU A 90 -1.29 -7.94 0.16
CA GLU A 90 -0.70 -8.82 -0.84
C GLU A 90 -1.78 -9.55 -1.60
N ALA A 91 -1.71 -9.52 -2.93
CA ALA A 91 -2.58 -10.28 -3.81
C ALA A 91 -1.91 -11.57 -4.26
N TRP A 92 -2.69 -12.63 -4.37
CA TRP A 92 -2.26 -13.89 -4.99
C TRP A 92 -2.06 -13.68 -6.48
N MET A 93 -0.89 -14.06 -6.97
CA MET A 93 -0.54 -13.96 -8.39
C MET A 93 -0.37 -15.37 -8.96
N PRO A 94 -1.41 -15.97 -9.60
CA PRO A 94 -1.37 -17.36 -10.05
C PRO A 94 -0.18 -17.67 -10.96
N GLY A 95 0.14 -16.76 -11.89
CA GLY A 95 1.28 -16.91 -12.79
C GLY A 95 2.66 -16.85 -12.11
N ARG A 96 2.75 -16.28 -10.90
CA ARG A 96 3.97 -16.26 -10.06
C ARG A 96 3.96 -17.34 -8.98
N GLY A 97 2.82 -17.99 -8.73
CA GLY A 97 2.66 -19.03 -7.71
C GLY A 97 2.88 -18.55 -6.27
N LYS A 98 2.79 -17.23 -6.02
CA LYS A 98 3.01 -16.63 -4.70
C LYS A 98 2.18 -15.36 -4.51
N PHE A 99 2.01 -14.96 -3.26
CA PHE A 99 1.52 -13.62 -2.93
C PHE A 99 2.57 -12.58 -3.29
N GLY A 100 2.11 -11.43 -3.79
CA GLY A 100 2.95 -10.26 -4.05
C GLY A 100 2.31 -9.01 -3.47
N GLU A 101 3.13 -8.14 -2.91
CA GLU A 101 2.69 -6.84 -2.40
C GLU A 101 2.12 -6.01 -3.56
N VAL A 102 0.87 -5.58 -3.40
CA VAL A 102 0.17 -4.72 -4.38
C VAL A 102 -0.15 -3.35 -3.80
N ARG A 103 -0.12 -3.23 -2.47
CA ARG A 103 -0.24 -1.97 -1.75
C ARG A 103 0.67 -2.01 -0.52
N GLY A 104 1.58 -1.03 -0.46
CA GLY A 104 2.36 -0.69 0.71
C GLY A 104 1.78 0.54 1.42
N GLY A 105 1.66 0.47 2.75
CA GLY A 105 1.26 1.60 3.61
C GLY A 105 2.40 2.54 3.97
#